data_AF-A0A380EL65-F1
#
_entry.id   AF-A0A380EL65-F1
#
_cell.length_a   1.000
_cell.length_b   1.000
_cell.length_c   1.000
_cell.angle_alpha   90.00
_cell.angle_beta   90.00
_cell.angle_gamma   90.00
#
_symmetry.space_group_name_H-M   'P 1'
#
loop_
_entity.id
_entity.type
_entity.pdbx_description
1 polymer ?
#
loop_
_entity_poly.entity_id
_entity_poly.type
_entity_poly.pdbx_seq_one_letter_code
_entity_poly.pdbx_strand_id
1 'polypeptide(L)'
;MGDTSDNIPGVAGVGEKTAIKLLNQFDTVEGVYEHLDEISGKKLKEKLQNSKEDALMSKELATINVDSPIEVKLEDTLVTHQDEQQEKIELFKKLEFKQLLADIDQSASVEDAIEKTFEIETSFDNIDFTSLKEAAIHFELDGGNYLRNNILKFSLFTGEKHIVINADDINNYVELVSWLENPNSKKVVYDAKKNICSIT
;
A
#
# COMPACT_ATOMS: atom_id res chain seq x y z
N MET A 1 0.21 15.48 -24.89
CA MET A 1 1.55 16.01 -24.55
C MET A 1 2.54 14.86 -24.73
N GLY A 2 3.80 15.14 -25.08
CA GLY A 2 4.87 14.14 -25.12
C GLY A 2 5.72 14.13 -23.84
N ASP A 3 6.63 13.18 -23.73
CA ASP A 3 7.62 13.06 -22.65
C ASP A 3 9.04 13.16 -23.22
N THR A 4 9.76 14.22 -22.88
CA THR A 4 11.13 14.43 -23.36
C THR A 4 12.15 13.50 -22.71
N SER A 5 11.90 12.99 -21.51
CA SER A 5 12.80 12.05 -20.84
C SER A 5 12.85 10.73 -21.59
N ASP A 6 11.67 10.26 -22.01
CA ASP A 6 11.50 8.97 -22.69
C ASP A 6 11.48 9.09 -24.22
N ASN A 7 11.83 10.27 -24.75
CA ASN A 7 11.78 10.59 -26.19
C ASN A 7 10.41 10.34 -26.84
N ILE A 8 9.33 10.51 -26.09
CA ILE A 8 7.95 10.37 -26.58
C ILE A 8 7.50 11.72 -27.16
N PRO A 9 7.26 11.82 -28.48
CA PRO A 9 7.03 13.11 -29.14
C PRO A 9 5.67 13.75 -28.81
N GLY A 10 4.61 12.95 -28.68
CA GLY A 10 3.24 13.43 -28.54
C GLY A 10 2.77 14.27 -29.73
N VAL A 11 1.83 15.20 -29.48
CA VAL A 11 1.31 16.12 -30.52
C VAL A 11 2.11 17.42 -30.53
N ALA A 12 2.73 17.72 -31.67
CA ALA A 12 3.57 18.91 -31.83
C ALA A 12 2.81 20.22 -31.53
N GLY A 13 3.29 20.97 -30.53
CA GLY A 13 2.70 22.24 -30.14
C GLY A 13 1.35 22.14 -29.42
N VAL A 14 1.04 20.98 -28.84
CA VAL A 14 -0.01 20.78 -27.83
C VAL A 14 0.67 20.47 -26.49
N GLY A 15 0.69 21.47 -25.61
CA GLY A 15 1.20 21.34 -24.25
C GLY A 15 0.19 20.72 -23.28
N GLU A 16 0.64 20.48 -22.04
CA GLU A 16 -0.11 19.85 -20.95
C GLU A 16 -1.52 20.45 -20.77
N LYS A 17 -1.63 21.76 -20.60
CA LYS A 17 -2.92 22.46 -20.35
C LYS A 17 -3.95 22.22 -21.45
N THR A 18 -3.50 22.20 -22.71
CA THR A 18 -4.38 21.96 -23.86
C THR A 18 -4.77 20.49 -23.92
N ALA A 19 -3.83 19.58 -23.66
CA ALA A 19 -4.11 18.14 -23.61
C ALA A 19 -5.14 17.79 -22.52
N ILE A 20 -4.98 18.34 -21.31
CA ILE A 20 -5.94 18.17 -20.22
C ILE A 20 -7.33 18.67 -20.62
N LYS A 21 -7.44 19.85 -21.25
CA LYS A 21 -8.72 20.38 -21.70
C LYS A 21 -9.41 19.45 -22.71
N LEU A 22 -8.64 18.89 -23.65
CA LEU A 22 -9.17 17.98 -24.66
C LEU A 22 -9.61 16.65 -24.05
N LEU A 23 -8.81 16.06 -23.16
CA LEU A 23 -9.16 14.82 -22.48
C LEU A 23 -10.33 15.00 -21.51
N ASN A 24 -10.47 16.15 -20.84
CA ASN A 24 -11.66 16.44 -20.04
C ASN A 24 -12.94 16.61 -20.87
N GLN A 25 -12.82 16.91 -22.17
CA GLN A 25 -13.97 17.11 -23.05
C GLN A 25 -14.36 15.83 -23.79
N PHE A 26 -13.39 14.98 -24.15
CA PHE A 26 -13.60 13.82 -25.03
C PHE A 26 -13.13 12.49 -24.42
N ASP A 27 -12.76 12.49 -23.13
CA ASP A 27 -12.34 11.39 -22.26
C ASP A 27 -11.06 10.63 -22.65
N THR A 28 -10.87 10.34 -23.93
CA THR A 28 -9.79 9.49 -24.45
C THR A 28 -9.07 10.14 -25.62
N VAL A 29 -7.84 9.69 -25.89
CA VAL A 29 -7.06 10.17 -27.06
C VAL A 29 -7.83 9.86 -28.35
N GLU A 30 -8.42 8.66 -28.47
CA GLU A 30 -9.26 8.25 -29.59
C GLU A 30 -10.51 9.12 -29.70
N GLY A 31 -11.18 9.41 -28.59
CA GLY A 31 -12.35 10.28 -28.54
C GLY A 31 -12.05 11.69 -29.04
N VAL A 32 -10.87 12.24 -28.74
CA VAL A 32 -10.41 13.53 -29.31
C VAL A 32 -10.30 13.45 -30.84
N TYR A 33 -9.86 12.32 -31.38
CA TYR A 33 -9.72 12.10 -32.83
C TYR A 33 -11.05 11.82 -33.53
N GLU A 34 -12.01 11.17 -32.88
CA GLU A 34 -13.36 10.94 -33.38
C GLU A 34 -14.16 12.25 -33.46
N HIS A 35 -13.95 13.17 -32.51
CA HIS A 35 -14.65 14.46 -32.43
C HIS A 35 -13.77 15.64 -32.87
N LEU A 36 -12.80 15.40 -33.76
CA LEU A 36 -11.90 16.43 -34.29
C LEU A 36 -12.64 17.66 -34.83
N ASP A 37 -13.84 17.46 -35.38
CA ASP A 37 -14.66 18.52 -35.95
C ASP A 37 -15.30 19.45 -34.91
N GLU A 38 -15.39 19.02 -33.66
CA GLU A 38 -15.96 19.81 -32.55
C GLU A 38 -14.91 20.69 -31.85
N ILE A 39 -13.62 20.45 -32.12
CA ILE A 39 -12.53 21.16 -31.44
C ILE A 39 -12.46 22.62 -31.90
N SER A 40 -12.57 23.57 -30.97
CA SER A 40 -12.44 24.99 -31.30
C SER A 40 -11.00 25.35 -31.69
N GLY A 41 -10.81 25.95 -32.87
CA GLY A 41 -9.54 26.55 -33.30
C GLY A 41 -8.86 25.81 -34.45
N LYS A 42 -8.82 26.46 -35.63
CA LYS A 42 -8.28 25.90 -36.88
C LYS A 42 -6.85 25.35 -36.74
N LYS A 43 -5.95 26.12 -36.11
CA LYS A 43 -4.55 25.72 -35.92
C LYS A 43 -4.37 24.51 -35.00
N LEU A 44 -5.27 24.31 -34.03
CA LEU A 44 -5.21 23.16 -33.12
C LEU A 44 -5.68 21.90 -33.84
N LYS A 45 -6.76 21.99 -34.62
CA LYS A 45 -7.23 20.89 -35.48
C LYS A 45 -6.15 20.44 -36.46
N GLU A 46 -5.52 21.37 -37.18
CA GLU A 46 -4.45 21.05 -38.14
C GLU A 46 -3.27 20.33 -37.46
N LYS A 47 -2.85 20.77 -36.27
CA LYS A 47 -1.80 20.09 -35.49
C LYS A 47 -2.19 18.67 -35.08
N LEU A 48 -3.41 18.49 -34.58
CA LEU A 48 -3.91 17.19 -34.18
C LEU A 48 -4.01 16.24 -35.38
N GLN A 49 -4.55 16.72 -36.51
CA GLN A 49 -4.64 15.95 -37.75
C GLN A 49 -3.27 15.49 -38.27
N ASN A 50 -2.28 16.40 -38.29
CA ASN A 50 -0.95 16.08 -38.80
C ASN A 50 -0.14 15.16 -37.88
N SER A 51 -0.41 15.18 -36.57
CA SER A 51 0.29 14.35 -35.57
C SER A 51 -0.58 13.22 -35.00
N LYS A 52 -1.56 12.73 -35.77
CA LYS A 52 -2.45 11.65 -35.32
C LYS A 52 -1.69 10.36 -35.02
N GLU A 53 -0.82 9.96 -35.93
CA GLU A 53 -0.01 8.74 -35.77
C GLU A 53 0.93 8.87 -34.56
N ASP A 54 1.62 10.00 -34.44
CA ASP A 54 2.50 10.29 -33.30
C ASP A 54 1.74 10.23 -31.96
N ALA A 55 0.50 10.75 -31.91
CA ALA A 55 -0.30 10.75 -30.70
C ALA A 55 -0.73 9.34 -30.28
N LEU A 56 -1.16 8.52 -31.23
CA LEU A 56 -1.57 7.14 -30.97
C LEU A 56 -0.36 6.28 -30.57
N MET A 57 0.76 6.41 -31.29
CA MET A 57 2.02 5.76 -30.93
C MET A 57 2.51 6.19 -29.55
N SER A 58 2.43 7.50 -29.24
CA SER A 58 2.82 8.01 -27.92
C SER A 58 1.95 7.44 -26.81
N LYS A 59 0.65 7.24 -27.05
CA LYS A 59 -0.26 6.59 -26.11
C LYS A 59 0.17 5.14 -25.88
N GLU A 60 0.44 4.40 -26.95
CA GLU A 60 0.86 2.99 -26.88
C GLU A 60 2.16 2.86 -26.06
N LEU A 61 3.17 3.67 -26.37
CA LEU A 61 4.46 3.66 -25.67
C LEU A 61 4.35 4.05 -24.20
N ALA A 62 3.46 4.98 -23.86
CA ALA A 62 3.22 5.40 -22.48
C ALA A 62 2.32 4.44 -21.70
N THR A 63 1.66 3.48 -22.36
CA THR A 63 0.77 2.52 -21.70
C THR A 63 1.61 1.42 -21.07
N ILE A 64 1.47 1.25 -19.75
CA ILE A 64 2.17 0.18 -19.01
C ILE A 64 1.64 -1.17 -19.49
N ASN A 65 2.55 -2.05 -19.94
CA ASN A 65 2.22 -3.43 -20.26
C ASN A 65 2.08 -4.25 -18.97
N VAL A 66 0.85 -4.55 -18.59
CA VAL A 66 0.52 -5.36 -17.39
C VAL A 66 0.56 -6.87 -17.65
N ASP A 67 0.69 -7.30 -18.91
CA ASP A 67 0.74 -8.71 -19.31
C ASP A 67 2.17 -9.21 -19.50
N SER A 68 3.15 -8.49 -18.94
CA SER A 68 4.56 -8.88 -18.98
C SER A 68 4.75 -10.25 -18.28
N PRO A 69 5.54 -11.18 -18.85
CA PRO A 69 5.74 -12.52 -18.30
C PRO A 69 6.68 -12.47 -17.07
N ILE A 70 6.17 -11.98 -15.94
CA ILE A 70 6.89 -11.93 -14.67
C ILE A 70 6.74 -13.28 -13.97
N GLU A 71 7.86 -13.99 -13.79
CA GLU A 71 7.91 -15.29 -13.08
C GLU A 71 8.09 -15.14 -11.57
N VAL A 72 8.53 -13.96 -11.11
CA VAL A 72 8.79 -13.65 -9.70
C VAL A 72 7.48 -13.50 -8.94
N LYS A 73 7.35 -14.17 -7.80
CA LYS A 73 6.19 -14.06 -6.92
C LYS A 73 6.46 -13.12 -5.76
N LEU A 74 5.40 -12.70 -5.08
CA LEU A 74 5.51 -11.84 -3.88
C LEU A 74 6.34 -12.49 -2.77
N GLU A 75 6.24 -13.82 -2.61
CA GLU A 75 7.03 -14.58 -1.63
C GLU A 75 8.55 -14.45 -1.87
N ASP A 76 8.97 -14.37 -3.14
CA ASP A 76 10.38 -14.22 -3.52
C ASP A 76 10.94 -12.81 -3.23
N THR A 77 10.06 -11.83 -2.95
CA THR A 77 10.45 -10.44 -2.67
C THR A 77 10.71 -10.17 -1.19
N LEU A 78 10.49 -11.17 -0.32
CA LEU A 78 10.77 -11.06 1.10
C LEU A 78 12.28 -10.97 1.32
N VAL A 79 12.72 -9.93 2.03
CA VAL A 79 14.12 -9.78 2.41
C VAL A 79 14.43 -10.76 3.53
N THR A 80 14.98 -11.92 3.18
CA THR A 80 15.29 -13.01 4.11
C THR A 80 16.67 -12.92 4.75
N HIS A 81 17.54 -12.03 4.26
CA HIS A 81 18.94 -12.00 4.65
C HIS A 81 19.24 -10.85 5.61
N GLN A 82 19.38 -11.17 6.90
CA GLN A 82 20.07 -10.33 7.88
C GLN A 82 21.62 -10.46 7.78
N ASP A 83 22.15 -11.38 6.95
CA ASP A 83 23.45 -12.00 7.23
C ASP A 83 24.65 -11.65 6.33
N GLU A 84 24.56 -10.74 5.36
CA GLU A 84 25.71 -10.43 4.48
C GLU A 84 26.30 -9.03 4.72
N GLN A 85 26.26 -8.54 5.97
CA GLN A 85 26.88 -7.27 6.31
C GLN A 85 28.36 -7.23 5.92
N GLN A 86 29.07 -8.35 6.10
CA GLN A 86 30.49 -8.45 5.79
C GLN A 86 30.77 -8.34 4.28
N GLU A 87 30.04 -9.07 3.43
CA GLU A 87 30.22 -9.02 1.98
C GLU A 87 29.87 -7.63 1.41
N LYS A 88 28.80 -7.01 1.95
CA LYS A 88 28.41 -5.64 1.62
C LYS A 88 29.51 -4.63 1.98
N ILE A 89 30.09 -4.74 3.17
CA ILE A 89 31.18 -3.88 3.64
C ILE A 89 32.42 -4.05 2.75
N GLU A 90 32.77 -5.29 2.39
CA GLU A 90 33.91 -5.58 1.51
C GLU A 90 33.70 -5.01 0.10
N LEU A 91 32.50 -5.15 -0.45
CA LEU A 91 32.14 -4.56 -1.75
C LEU A 91 32.22 -3.03 -1.72
N PHE A 92 31.68 -2.40 -0.67
CA PHE A 92 31.69 -0.94 -0.55
C PHE A 92 33.12 -0.39 -0.34
N LYS A 93 33.99 -1.12 0.36
CA LYS A 93 35.43 -0.80 0.47
C LYS A 93 36.11 -0.88 -0.90
N LYS A 94 35.84 -1.93 -1.67
CA LYS A 94 36.37 -2.10 -3.03
C LYS A 94 35.93 -0.99 -3.99
N LEU A 95 34.69 -0.51 -3.85
CA LEU A 95 34.12 0.57 -4.67
C LEU A 95 34.42 1.98 -4.11
N GLU A 96 35.16 2.08 -3.01
CA GLU A 96 35.51 3.34 -2.33
C GLU A 96 34.30 4.19 -1.89
N PHE A 97 33.17 3.55 -1.56
CA PHE A 97 31.96 4.24 -1.09
C PHE A 97 32.04 4.65 0.39
N LYS A 98 32.92 5.61 0.68
CA LYS A 98 33.27 6.04 2.04
C LYS A 98 32.08 6.56 2.86
N GLN A 99 31.13 7.24 2.24
CA GLN A 99 29.93 7.76 2.92
C GLN A 99 28.97 6.64 3.30
N LEU A 100 28.66 5.74 2.36
CA LEU A 100 27.78 4.59 2.62
C LEU A 100 28.38 3.60 3.63
N LEU A 101 29.71 3.48 3.71
CA LEU A 101 30.40 2.70 4.74
C LEU A 101 30.23 3.28 6.14
N ALA A 102 30.26 4.61 6.28
CA ALA A 102 30.09 5.27 7.57
C ALA A 102 28.67 5.08 8.14
N ASP A 103 27.68 4.94 7.25
CA ASP A 103 26.27 4.76 7.63
C ASP A 103 25.93 3.31 8.05
N ILE A 104 26.77 2.32 7.68
CA ILE A 104 26.52 0.90 7.99
C ILE A 104 26.68 0.59 9.50
N ASP A 105 27.61 1.24 10.20
CA ASP A 105 27.89 0.97 11.63
C ASP A 105 26.91 1.63 12.63
N GLN A 106 26.07 2.59 12.20
CA GLN A 106 25.13 3.27 13.12
C GLN A 106 23.77 2.58 13.25
N SER A 107 23.45 1.63 12.38
CA SER A 107 22.14 0.94 12.36
C SER A 107 22.18 -0.46 12.97
N ALA A 108 23.37 -0.98 13.28
CA ALA A 108 23.57 -2.32 13.85
C ALA A 108 23.73 -2.28 15.38
N SER A 109 22.84 -1.60 16.10
CA SER A 109 22.43 -2.14 17.39
C SER A 109 21.49 -3.31 17.08
N VAL A 110 22.07 -4.48 16.84
CA VAL A 110 21.34 -5.74 16.88
C VAL A 110 20.89 -5.89 18.33
N GLU A 111 19.75 -5.29 18.68
CA GLU A 111 18.93 -5.86 19.73
C GLU A 111 18.65 -7.28 19.25
N ASP A 112 19.07 -8.28 20.03
CA ASP A 112 18.76 -9.68 19.77
C ASP A 112 17.28 -9.75 19.37
N ALA A 113 17.04 -9.92 18.07
CA ALA A 113 15.70 -10.13 17.56
C ALA A 113 15.33 -11.51 18.08
N ILE A 114 14.74 -11.54 19.27
CA ILE A 114 14.12 -12.75 19.79
C ILE A 114 13.06 -13.06 18.76
N GLU A 115 13.34 -14.04 17.91
CA GLU A 115 12.41 -14.60 16.95
C GLU A 115 11.29 -15.23 17.77
N LYS A 116 10.29 -14.42 18.12
CA LYS A 116 9.11 -14.87 18.83
C LYS A 116 8.19 -15.48 17.80
N THR A 117 8.25 -16.80 17.68
CA THR A 117 7.22 -17.56 16.98
C THR A 117 5.94 -17.48 17.80
N PHE A 118 4.89 -16.89 17.22
CA PHE A 118 3.57 -16.81 17.85
C PHE A 118 2.64 -17.83 17.19
N GLU A 119 2.02 -18.69 17.98
CA GLU A 119 0.91 -19.51 17.51
C GLU A 119 -0.36 -18.65 17.48
N ILE A 120 -0.89 -18.40 16.28
CA ILE A 120 -2.09 -17.60 16.08
C ILE A 120 -3.30 -18.53 15.95
N GLU A 121 -4.18 -18.50 16.94
CA GLU A 121 -5.49 -19.16 16.90
C GLU A 121 -6.51 -18.28 16.15
N THR A 122 -7.48 -18.89 15.46
CA THR A 122 -8.53 -18.18 14.70
C THR A 122 -9.93 -18.34 15.30
N SER A 123 -10.03 -18.93 16.50
CA SER A 123 -11.27 -19.03 17.27
C SER A 123 -11.02 -18.78 18.75
N PHE A 124 -12.09 -18.50 19.49
CA PHE A 124 -12.05 -18.26 20.94
C PHE A 124 -12.49 -19.48 21.76
N ASP A 125 -12.63 -20.66 21.14
CA ASP A 125 -13.25 -21.85 21.77
C ASP A 125 -12.51 -22.33 23.04
N ASN A 126 -11.23 -21.98 23.17
CA ASN A 126 -10.36 -22.37 24.28
C ASN A 126 -10.02 -21.20 25.23
N ILE A 127 -10.84 -20.14 25.25
CA ILE A 127 -10.70 -19.04 26.21
C ILE A 127 -11.87 -19.03 27.19
N ASP A 128 -11.52 -19.01 28.47
CA ASP A 128 -12.47 -18.71 29.54
C ASP A 128 -12.48 -17.20 29.81
N PHE A 129 -13.46 -16.51 29.21
CA PHE A 129 -13.67 -15.08 29.42
C PHE A 129 -14.13 -14.72 30.84
N THR A 130 -14.61 -15.69 31.63
CA THR A 130 -15.09 -15.43 33.00
C THR A 130 -13.94 -15.25 33.99
N SER A 131 -12.81 -15.90 33.75
CA SER A 131 -11.60 -15.76 34.57
C SER A 131 -10.58 -14.76 34.00
N LEU A 132 -10.75 -14.31 32.75
CA LEU A 132 -9.86 -13.35 32.09
C LEU A 132 -10.00 -11.93 32.67
N LYS A 133 -9.02 -11.52 33.49
CA LYS A 133 -9.02 -10.18 34.13
C LYS A 133 -8.42 -9.08 33.25
N GLU A 134 -7.41 -9.42 32.46
CA GLU A 134 -6.64 -8.49 31.64
C GLU A 134 -6.29 -9.13 30.31
N ALA A 135 -6.47 -8.39 29.21
CA ALA A 135 -5.99 -8.77 27.90
C ALA A 135 -5.71 -7.53 27.04
N ALA A 136 -4.81 -7.68 26.06
CA ALA A 136 -4.56 -6.68 25.05
C ALA A 136 -5.46 -6.92 23.83
N ILE A 137 -6.05 -5.86 23.29
CA ILE A 137 -6.87 -5.92 22.08
C ILE A 137 -6.36 -4.95 21.02
N HIS A 138 -6.52 -5.31 19.76
CA HIS A 138 -6.20 -4.45 18.63
C HIS A 138 -7.19 -4.63 17.49
N PHE A 139 -7.55 -3.51 16.86
CA PHE A 139 -8.42 -3.46 15.69
C PHE A 139 -7.60 -3.01 14.48
N GLU A 140 -7.52 -3.86 13.47
CA GLU A 140 -6.87 -3.54 12.21
C GLU A 140 -7.87 -2.84 11.28
N LEU A 141 -7.47 -1.70 10.71
CA LEU A 141 -8.33 -0.89 9.85
C LEU A 141 -7.81 -0.88 8.42
N ASP A 142 -8.72 -0.71 7.47
CA ASP A 142 -8.37 -0.45 6.07
C ASP A 142 -7.88 1.00 5.87
N GLY A 143 -6.71 1.33 6.43
CA GLY A 143 -6.07 2.64 6.33
C GLY A 143 -6.03 3.46 7.63
N GLY A 144 -5.61 4.73 7.51
CA GLY A 144 -5.32 5.59 8.66
C GLY A 144 -6.51 6.36 9.25
N ASN A 145 -7.67 6.37 8.58
CA ASN A 145 -8.82 7.17 8.99
C ASN A 145 -9.86 6.33 9.76
N TYR A 146 -9.68 6.30 11.07
CA TYR A 146 -10.51 5.55 12.02
C TYR A 146 -11.98 5.99 12.17
N LEU A 147 -12.43 7.00 11.43
CA LEU A 147 -13.84 7.41 11.38
C LEU A 147 -14.57 6.94 10.12
N ARG A 148 -13.84 6.48 9.11
CA ARG A 148 -14.39 6.14 7.78
C ARG A 148 -13.98 4.76 7.29
N ASN A 149 -12.90 4.21 7.82
CA ASN A 149 -12.37 2.94 7.38
C ASN A 149 -13.00 1.78 8.12
N ASN A 150 -13.26 0.69 7.39
CA ASN A 150 -13.78 -0.53 7.95
C ASN A 150 -12.73 -1.21 8.84
N ILE A 151 -13.21 -1.87 9.88
CA ILE A 151 -12.40 -2.78 10.68
C ILE A 151 -12.26 -4.08 9.88
N LEU A 152 -11.02 -4.49 9.62
CA LEU A 152 -10.71 -5.71 8.89
C LEU A 152 -10.59 -6.91 9.84
N LYS A 153 -9.80 -6.75 10.91
CA LYS A 153 -9.46 -7.81 11.85
C LYS A 153 -9.56 -7.32 13.29
N PHE A 154 -9.89 -8.24 14.18
CA PHE A 154 -9.77 -8.06 15.62
C PHE A 154 -8.78 -9.08 16.16
N SER A 155 -7.88 -8.62 17.03
CA SER A 155 -6.96 -9.49 17.74
C SER A 155 -7.06 -9.33 19.25
N LEU A 156 -6.86 -10.45 19.94
CA LEU A 156 -6.83 -10.56 21.38
C LEU A 156 -5.53 -11.26 21.79
N PHE A 157 -4.85 -10.69 22.78
CA PHE A 157 -3.69 -11.29 23.41
C PHE A 157 -3.90 -11.41 24.92
N THR A 158 -3.90 -12.64 25.42
CA THR A 158 -4.17 -12.96 26.84
C THR A 158 -2.92 -13.16 27.69
N GLY A 159 -1.73 -12.85 27.16
CA GLY A 159 -0.44 -13.09 27.82
C GLY A 159 0.28 -14.35 27.33
N GLU A 160 -0.48 -15.36 26.90
CA GLU A 160 0.05 -16.61 26.35
C GLU A 160 -0.47 -16.89 24.93
N LYS A 161 -1.74 -16.54 24.65
CA LYS A 161 -2.39 -16.85 23.38
C LYS A 161 -2.58 -15.61 22.52
N HIS A 162 -2.33 -15.76 21.23
CA HIS A 162 -2.64 -14.77 20.20
C HIS A 162 -3.82 -15.27 19.38
N ILE A 163 -4.92 -14.53 19.38
CA ILE A 163 -6.09 -14.86 18.55
C ILE A 163 -6.38 -13.73 17.60
N VAL A 164 -6.64 -14.07 16.33
CA VAL A 164 -7.00 -13.11 15.28
C VAL A 164 -8.23 -13.63 14.53
N ILE A 165 -9.29 -12.82 14.49
CA ILE A 165 -10.53 -13.10 13.75
C ILE A 165 -10.87 -11.95 12.78
N ASN A 166 -11.81 -12.18 11.86
CA ASN A 166 -12.41 -11.06 11.12
C ASN A 166 -13.26 -10.23 12.06
N ALA A 167 -13.29 -8.92 11.84
CA ALA A 167 -14.11 -8.02 12.64
C ALA A 167 -15.62 -8.35 12.53
N ASP A 168 -16.07 -8.80 11.36
CA ASP A 168 -17.46 -9.19 11.12
C ASP A 168 -17.89 -10.39 11.98
N ASP A 169 -16.94 -11.22 12.40
CA ASP A 169 -17.21 -12.44 13.17
C ASP A 169 -17.29 -12.18 14.68
N ILE A 170 -16.95 -10.99 15.17
CA ILE A 170 -16.92 -10.67 16.62
C ILE A 170 -18.30 -10.94 17.26
N ASN A 171 -19.38 -10.55 16.59
CA ASN A 171 -20.74 -10.70 17.09
C ASN A 171 -21.17 -12.16 17.26
N ASN A 172 -20.46 -13.11 16.64
CA ASN A 172 -20.72 -14.54 16.82
C ASN A 172 -20.22 -15.06 18.17
N TYR A 173 -19.37 -14.31 18.88
CA TYR A 173 -18.77 -14.67 20.16
C TYR A 173 -19.39 -13.87 21.31
N VAL A 174 -20.53 -14.33 21.85
CA VAL A 174 -21.30 -13.65 22.91
C VAL A 174 -20.46 -13.41 24.17
N GLU A 175 -19.59 -14.35 24.53
CA GLU A 175 -18.73 -14.25 25.71
C GLU A 175 -17.65 -13.16 25.56
N LEU A 176 -17.10 -13.00 24.36
CA LEU A 176 -16.15 -11.93 24.03
C LEU A 176 -16.81 -10.56 24.14
N VAL A 177 -18.01 -10.39 23.57
CA VAL A 177 -18.77 -9.14 23.65
C VAL A 177 -19.08 -8.80 25.11
N SER A 178 -19.56 -9.78 25.88
CA SER A 178 -19.84 -9.61 27.32
C SER A 178 -18.59 -9.19 28.12
N TRP A 179 -17.42 -9.74 27.76
CA TRP A 179 -16.15 -9.35 28.38
C TRP A 179 -15.69 -7.94 27.98
N LEU A 180 -15.86 -7.55 26.70
CA LEU A 180 -15.54 -6.22 26.21
C LEU A 180 -16.39 -5.14 26.91
N GLU A 181 -17.67 -5.41 27.12
CA GLU A 181 -18.61 -4.51 27.81
C GLU A 181 -18.41 -4.45 29.33
N ASN A 182 -17.78 -5.46 29.95
CA ASN A 182 -17.58 -5.50 31.39
C ASN A 182 -16.60 -4.40 31.87
N PRO A 183 -17.03 -3.43 32.69
CA PRO A 183 -16.16 -2.35 33.15
C PRO A 183 -15.05 -2.80 34.12
N ASN A 184 -15.16 -4.00 34.69
CA ASN A 184 -14.19 -4.53 35.65
C ASN A 184 -13.05 -5.31 34.98
N SER A 185 -13.16 -5.66 33.70
CA SER A 185 -12.05 -6.27 32.95
C SER A 185 -11.16 -5.19 32.34
N LYS A 186 -9.85 -5.38 32.47
CA LYS A 186 -8.83 -4.43 32.00
C LYS A 186 -8.47 -4.73 30.56
N LYS A 187 -8.67 -3.75 29.67
CA LYS A 187 -8.30 -3.85 28.25
C LYS A 187 -7.10 -2.96 27.98
N VAL A 188 -6.02 -3.58 27.52
CA VAL A 188 -4.82 -2.85 27.09
C VAL A 188 -4.93 -2.61 25.59
N VAL A 189 -4.78 -1.36 25.16
CA VAL A 189 -4.90 -0.95 23.76
C VAL A 189 -3.76 -0.01 23.39
N TYR A 190 -3.33 -0.05 22.14
CA TYR A 190 -2.49 0.96 21.54
C TYR A 190 -3.37 1.98 20.81
N ASP A 191 -3.20 3.27 21.09
CA ASP A 191 -4.07 4.36 20.61
C ASP A 191 -5.57 4.13 20.95
N ALA A 192 -5.91 4.33 22.23
CA ALA A 192 -7.28 4.15 22.72
C ALA A 192 -8.31 5.01 21.97
N LYS A 193 -7.92 6.19 21.47
CA LYS A 193 -8.81 7.09 20.75
C LYS A 193 -9.22 6.48 19.41
N LYS A 194 -8.25 5.94 18.65
CA LYS A 194 -8.50 5.24 17.39
C LYS A 194 -9.49 4.09 17.58
N ASN A 195 -9.25 3.24 18.59
CA ASN A 195 -10.07 2.06 18.85
C ASN A 195 -11.50 2.43 19.26
N ILE A 196 -11.68 3.36 20.20
CA ILE A 196 -13.02 3.77 20.67
C ILE A 196 -13.84 4.38 19.51
N CYS A 197 -13.23 5.25 18.71
CA CYS A 197 -13.90 5.88 17.58
C CYS A 197 -14.22 4.93 16.42
N SER A 198 -13.49 3.82 16.27
CA SER A 198 -13.75 2.83 15.22
C SER A 198 -14.94 1.91 15.54
N ILE A 199 -15.29 1.82 16.83
CA ILE A 199 -16.33 0.90 17.35
C ILE A 199 -17.66 1.64 17.62
N THR A 200 -17.65 2.98 17.59
CA THR A 200 -18.82 3.84 17.82
C THR A 200 -19.51 4.19 16.50
#